data_AF-A0A8J5HC81-F1
#
_entry.id   AF-A0A8J5HC81-F1
#
_cell.length_a   1.000
_cell.length_b   1.000
_cell.length_c   1.000
_cell.angle_alpha   90.00
_cell.angle_beta   90.00
_cell.angle_gamma   90.00
#
_symmetry.space_group_name_H-M   'P 1'
#
loop_
_entity.id
_entity.type
_entity.pdbx_description
1 polymer ?
#
loop_
_entity_poly.entity_id
_entity_poly.type
_entity_poly.pdbx_seq_one_letter_code
_entity_poly.pdbx_strand_id
1 'polypeptide(L)'
;MGLPLLVPFIHPDFHQVFERMPLGDKLSFLYVHSLDRLGLWHRLPVFLGLTYLQQRRTLHNKYNLRAVGESETTPFDPKDYAYRTDDGEFNDPNNSKAGSHNAFFGRNTLPQDQNDPLLCPHPAIVARKFLDRRGTYKDTGKQFNLIAASWIQFMVHDWIDHLEDTQQGIDIVPNSISVVVFATEMTRGAWNHSRCFETS
;
A
#
# COMPACT_ATOMS: atom_id res chain seq x y z
N MET A 1 -13.79 -30.44 -2.56
CA MET A 1 -12.69 -31.40 -2.31
C MET A 1 -11.47 -30.61 -1.87
N GLY A 2 -10.98 -30.84 -0.65
CA GLY A 2 -9.75 -30.21 -0.16
C GLY A 2 -8.51 -30.99 -0.56
N LEU A 3 -7.33 -30.37 -0.44
CA LEU A 3 -6.01 -31.01 -0.57
C LEU A 3 -5.35 -31.08 0.83
N PRO A 4 -5.87 -31.93 1.76
CA PRO A 4 -5.42 -31.94 3.16
C PRO A 4 -3.93 -32.32 3.32
N LEU A 5 -3.36 -33.04 2.34
CA LEU A 5 -1.96 -33.47 2.34
C LEU A 5 -0.95 -32.33 2.19
N LEU A 6 -1.38 -31.13 1.77
CA LEU A 6 -0.48 -29.99 1.52
C LEU A 6 -0.45 -28.95 2.65
N VAL A 7 -1.34 -29.08 3.64
CA VAL A 7 -1.42 -28.17 4.80
C VAL A 7 -0.07 -28.04 5.57
N PRO A 8 0.73 -29.11 5.78
CA PRO A 8 2.04 -28.98 6.46
C PRO A 8 3.08 -28.14 5.70
N PHE A 9 2.86 -27.89 4.41
CA PHE A 9 3.79 -27.12 3.57
C PHE A 9 3.42 -25.63 3.48
N ILE A 10 2.24 -25.24 3.97
CA ILE A 10 1.72 -23.87 3.96
C ILE A 10 1.97 -23.22 5.33
N HIS A 11 2.42 -21.96 5.35
CA HIS A 11 2.56 -21.18 6.59
C HIS A 11 1.21 -21.06 7.35
N PRO A 12 1.16 -21.23 8.68
CA PRO A 12 -0.09 -21.24 9.46
C PRO A 12 -1.03 -20.06 9.17
N ASP A 13 -0.49 -18.84 9.07
CA ASP A 13 -1.25 -17.61 8.83
C ASP A 13 -2.07 -17.64 7.52
N PHE A 14 -1.66 -18.46 6.54
CA PHE A 14 -2.37 -18.59 5.26
C PHE A 14 -3.43 -19.69 5.26
N HIS A 15 -3.54 -20.54 6.29
CA HIS A 15 -4.47 -21.67 6.32
C HIS A 15 -5.93 -21.20 6.14
N GLN A 16 -6.35 -20.19 6.90
CA GLN A 16 -7.72 -19.63 6.83
C GLN A 16 -8.06 -19.06 5.44
N VAL A 17 -7.09 -18.41 4.77
CA VAL A 17 -7.30 -17.85 3.42
C VAL A 17 -7.30 -18.98 2.39
N PHE A 18 -6.34 -19.90 2.48
CA PHE A 18 -6.18 -21.03 1.58
C PHE A 18 -7.43 -21.91 1.56
N GLU A 19 -8.02 -22.25 2.71
CA GLU A 19 -9.24 -23.07 2.77
C GLU A 19 -10.40 -22.50 1.95
N ARG A 20 -10.57 -21.17 1.97
CA ARG A 20 -11.63 -20.43 1.28
C ARG A 20 -11.41 -20.28 -0.23
N MET A 21 -10.20 -20.50 -0.73
CA MET A 21 -9.89 -20.35 -2.17
C MET A 21 -10.56 -21.46 -3.03
N PRO A 22 -11.00 -21.16 -4.27
CA PRO A 22 -11.37 -22.18 -5.25
C PRO A 22 -10.14 -22.97 -5.73
N LEU A 23 -10.34 -24.12 -6.38
CA LEU A 23 -9.27 -25.05 -6.73
C LEU A 23 -8.15 -24.43 -7.59
N GLY A 24 -8.49 -23.61 -8.59
CA GLY A 24 -7.49 -22.96 -9.45
C GLY A 24 -6.61 -21.96 -8.70
N ASP A 25 -7.19 -21.22 -7.77
CA ASP A 25 -6.45 -20.26 -6.93
C ASP A 25 -5.62 -20.98 -5.86
N LYS A 26 -6.09 -22.12 -5.32
CA LYS A 26 -5.29 -23.02 -4.48
C LYS A 26 -4.04 -23.54 -5.20
N LEU A 27 -4.17 -24.03 -6.43
CA LEU A 27 -3.03 -24.49 -7.22
C LEU A 27 -2.03 -23.35 -7.52
N SER A 28 -2.56 -22.18 -7.89
CA SER A 28 -1.74 -20.98 -8.16
C SER A 28 -1.01 -20.50 -6.90
N PHE A 29 -1.68 -20.50 -5.75
CA PHE A 29 -1.10 -20.16 -4.45
C PHE A 29 0.00 -21.16 -4.06
N LEU A 30 -0.23 -22.47 -4.20
CA LEU A 30 0.76 -23.50 -3.91
C LEU A 30 2.02 -23.36 -4.78
N TYR A 31 1.86 -23.05 -6.07
CA TYR A 31 2.98 -22.79 -6.98
C TYR A 31 3.81 -21.56 -6.55
N VAL A 32 3.15 -20.43 -6.28
CA VAL A 32 3.80 -19.19 -5.81
C VAL A 32 4.48 -19.42 -4.45
N HIS A 33 3.75 -19.96 -3.46
CA HIS A 33 4.24 -20.19 -2.11
C HIS A 33 5.43 -21.18 -2.06
N SER A 34 5.44 -22.19 -2.93
CA SER A 34 6.58 -23.12 -3.05
C SER A 34 7.84 -22.41 -3.56
N LEU A 35 7.71 -21.52 -4.56
CA LEU A 35 8.83 -20.75 -5.09
C LEU A 35 9.31 -19.64 -4.13
N ASP A 36 8.39 -19.07 -3.33
CA ASP A 36 8.70 -18.13 -2.26
C ASP A 36 9.49 -18.82 -1.13
N ARG A 37 9.01 -19.99 -0.65
CA ARG A 37 9.66 -20.77 0.41
C ARG A 37 11.06 -21.26 0.03
N LEU A 38 11.31 -21.48 -1.26
CA LEU A 38 12.63 -21.83 -1.79
C LEU A 38 13.50 -20.60 -2.14
N GLY A 39 12.95 -19.38 -2.14
CA GLY A 39 13.66 -18.16 -2.52
C GLY A 39 14.14 -18.14 -3.98
N LEU A 40 13.46 -18.86 -4.88
CA LEU A 40 13.96 -19.10 -6.25
C LEU A 40 13.37 -18.16 -7.30
N TRP A 41 12.24 -17.51 -7.05
CA TRP A 41 11.43 -16.83 -8.08
C TRP A 41 12.23 -15.85 -8.95
N HIS A 42 13.17 -15.09 -8.37
CA HIS A 42 13.99 -14.09 -9.06
C HIS A 42 15.30 -14.65 -9.65
N ARG A 43 15.54 -15.97 -9.55
CA ARG A 43 16.70 -16.69 -10.11
C ARG A 43 16.30 -17.66 -11.22
N LEU A 44 15.01 -17.81 -11.49
CA LEU A 44 14.50 -18.64 -12.58
C LEU A 44 14.79 -18.01 -13.96
N PRO A 45 14.88 -18.81 -15.03
CA PRO A 45 14.82 -18.31 -16.40
C PRO A 45 13.63 -17.37 -16.62
N VAL A 46 13.82 -16.32 -17.43
CA VAL A 46 12.87 -15.19 -17.56
C VAL A 46 11.41 -15.64 -17.75
N PHE A 47 11.15 -16.60 -18.64
CA PHE A 47 9.79 -17.12 -18.87
C PHE A 47 9.13 -17.71 -17.61
N LEU A 48 9.89 -18.44 -16.78
CA LEU A 48 9.39 -19.02 -15.53
C LEU A 48 9.24 -17.97 -14.42
N GLY A 49 10.09 -16.93 -14.42
CA GLY A 49 9.90 -15.75 -13.58
C GLY A 49 8.63 -14.99 -13.94
N LEU A 50 8.35 -14.82 -15.23
CA LEU A 50 7.12 -14.17 -15.73
C LEU A 50 5.86 -14.98 -15.38
N THR A 51 5.88 -16.32 -15.47
CA THR A 51 4.73 -17.13 -15.02
C THR A 51 4.48 -17.01 -13.52
N TYR A 52 5.53 -16.99 -12.69
CA TYR A 52 5.41 -16.70 -11.26
C TYR A 52 4.79 -15.32 -11.00
N LEU A 53 5.31 -14.27 -11.65
CA LEU A 53 4.81 -12.90 -11.47
C LEU A 53 3.35 -12.78 -11.92
N GLN A 54 2.96 -13.42 -13.02
CA GLN A 54 1.59 -13.40 -13.51
C GLN A 54 0.61 -14.08 -12.55
N GLN A 55 0.97 -15.24 -11.98
CA GLN A 55 0.10 -15.91 -11.01
C GLN A 55 0.01 -15.14 -9.70
N ARG A 56 1.13 -14.61 -9.20
CA ARG A 56 1.14 -13.78 -8.00
C ARG A 56 0.32 -12.49 -8.18
N ARG A 57 0.43 -11.82 -9.33
CA ARG A 57 -0.42 -10.67 -9.70
C ARG A 57 -1.90 -11.04 -9.75
N THR A 58 -2.24 -12.20 -10.33
CA THR A 58 -3.64 -12.65 -10.44
C THR A 58 -4.25 -12.92 -9.06
N LEU A 59 -3.50 -13.52 -8.13
CA LEU A 59 -3.93 -13.70 -6.74
C LEU A 59 -4.11 -12.36 -6.02
N HIS A 60 -3.16 -11.42 -6.16
CA HIS A 60 -3.28 -10.10 -5.55
C HIS A 60 -4.48 -9.31 -6.10
N ASN A 61 -4.72 -9.31 -7.41
CA ASN A 61 -5.89 -8.63 -7.97
C ASN A 61 -7.23 -9.20 -7.45
N LYS A 62 -7.30 -10.50 -7.12
CA LYS A 62 -8.49 -11.14 -6.57
C LYS A 62 -8.70 -10.90 -5.07
N TYR A 63 -7.62 -10.84 -4.28
CA TYR A 63 -7.70 -10.89 -2.81
C TYR A 63 -7.20 -9.63 -2.09
N ASN A 64 -6.51 -8.74 -2.82
CA ASN A 64 -5.86 -7.52 -2.32
C ASN A 64 -6.32 -6.26 -3.06
N LEU A 65 -7.54 -6.23 -3.62
CA LEU A 65 -8.20 -5.00 -4.06
C LEU A 65 -9.49 -4.83 -3.24
N ARG A 66 -9.58 -3.76 -2.46
CA ARG A 66 -10.74 -3.44 -1.61
C ARG A 66 -11.16 -2.00 -1.85
N ALA A 67 -12.39 -1.84 -2.33
CA ALA A 67 -13.03 -0.53 -2.45
C ALA A 67 -13.26 0.08 -1.06
N VAL A 68 -13.27 1.41 -1.01
CA VAL A 68 -13.52 2.24 0.18
C VAL A 68 -14.43 3.39 -0.27
N GLY A 69 -15.42 3.75 0.55
CA GLY A 69 -16.47 4.69 0.15
C GLY A 69 -17.55 4.05 -0.73
N GLU A 70 -18.55 4.85 -1.11
CA GLU A 70 -19.60 4.46 -2.06
C GLU A 70 -19.17 4.77 -3.50
N SER A 71 -19.65 3.99 -4.46
CA SER A 71 -19.42 4.25 -5.88
C SER A 71 -20.47 5.23 -6.39
N GLU A 72 -20.06 6.43 -6.79
CA GLU A 72 -20.93 7.28 -7.59
C GLU A 72 -21.10 6.67 -8.98
N THR A 73 -22.35 6.59 -9.46
CA THR A 73 -22.73 5.88 -10.69
C THR A 73 -23.54 6.79 -11.62
N THR A 74 -23.24 8.09 -11.60
CA THR A 74 -23.93 9.07 -12.46
C THR A 74 -23.68 8.72 -13.93
N PRO A 75 -24.71 8.41 -14.74
CA PRO A 75 -24.50 7.97 -16.12
C PRO A 75 -23.99 9.12 -17.00
N PHE A 76 -23.02 8.82 -17.86
CA PHE A 76 -22.50 9.72 -18.90
C PHE A 76 -22.13 8.93 -20.17
N ASP A 77 -22.01 9.58 -21.33
CA ASP A 77 -21.41 8.94 -22.52
C ASP A 77 -19.90 9.22 -22.53
N PRO A 78 -19.02 8.21 -22.50
CA PRO A 78 -17.57 8.41 -22.59
C PRO A 78 -17.12 9.14 -23.87
N LYS A 79 -17.97 9.23 -24.91
CA LYS A 79 -17.67 10.03 -26.11
C LYS A 79 -17.63 11.54 -25.85
N ASP A 80 -18.37 12.02 -24.84
CA ASP A 80 -18.38 13.44 -24.47
C ASP A 80 -17.06 13.84 -23.78
N TYR A 81 -16.36 12.86 -23.19
CA TYR A 81 -15.11 13.02 -22.43
C TYR A 81 -13.95 12.29 -23.11
N ALA A 82 -13.73 12.54 -24.40
CA ALA A 82 -12.61 11.99 -25.19
C ALA A 82 -11.23 12.63 -24.84
N TYR A 83 -11.05 13.09 -23.60
CA TYR A 83 -9.88 13.77 -23.07
C TYR A 83 -9.78 13.52 -21.55
N ARG A 84 -8.64 13.83 -20.93
CA ARG A 84 -8.52 13.81 -19.45
C ARG A 84 -9.03 15.14 -18.90
N THR A 85 -10.00 15.11 -18.01
CA THR A 85 -10.45 16.31 -17.29
C THR A 85 -9.39 16.75 -16.26
N ASP A 86 -9.43 18.02 -15.87
CA ASP A 86 -8.46 18.61 -14.93
C ASP A 86 -8.59 18.04 -13.50
N ASP A 87 -9.76 17.48 -13.17
CA ASP A 87 -10.11 16.86 -11.88
C ASP A 87 -10.06 15.31 -11.91
N GLY A 88 -9.87 14.69 -13.08
CA GLY A 88 -9.87 13.24 -13.26
C GLY A 88 -11.24 12.55 -13.23
N GLU A 89 -12.35 13.29 -13.23
CA GLU A 89 -13.70 12.71 -13.40
C GLU A 89 -13.92 12.12 -14.82
N PHE A 90 -15.04 11.38 -14.97
CA PHE A 90 -15.55 10.79 -16.22
C PHE A 90 -14.62 9.80 -16.94
N ASN A 91 -13.66 9.20 -16.22
CA ASN A 91 -12.70 8.23 -16.77
C ASN A 91 -13.18 6.76 -16.77
N ASP A 92 -13.91 6.29 -15.75
CA ASP A 92 -14.58 4.96 -15.77
C ASP A 92 -16.04 5.13 -16.20
N PRO A 93 -16.49 4.51 -17.32
CA PRO A 93 -17.88 4.57 -17.77
C PRO A 93 -18.94 4.11 -16.75
N ASN A 94 -18.52 3.38 -15.71
CA ASN A 94 -19.40 2.86 -14.65
C ASN A 94 -19.30 3.65 -13.34
N ASN A 95 -18.30 4.52 -13.21
CA ASN A 95 -18.09 5.37 -12.03
C ASN A 95 -17.38 6.67 -12.44
N SER A 96 -18.18 7.74 -12.56
CA SER A 96 -17.75 9.08 -12.94
C SER A 96 -16.67 9.69 -12.04
N LYS A 97 -16.52 9.24 -10.78
CA LYS A 97 -15.48 9.72 -9.84
C LYS A 97 -14.37 8.71 -9.57
N ALA A 98 -14.26 7.64 -10.36
CA ALA A 98 -13.20 6.65 -10.19
C ALA A 98 -11.83 7.23 -10.57
N GLY A 99 -11.06 7.62 -9.56
CA GLY A 99 -9.72 8.21 -9.72
C GLY A 99 -9.73 9.74 -9.88
N SER A 100 -10.85 10.41 -9.57
CA SER A 100 -10.89 11.87 -9.51
C SER A 100 -10.17 12.41 -8.27
N HIS A 101 -9.90 13.71 -8.27
CA HIS A 101 -9.54 14.46 -7.08
C HIS A 101 -10.59 14.26 -5.96
N ASN A 102 -10.16 14.29 -4.69
CA ASN A 102 -10.97 14.00 -3.50
C ASN A 102 -11.62 12.60 -3.42
N ALA A 103 -11.29 11.66 -4.31
CA ALA A 103 -11.75 10.27 -4.19
C ALA A 103 -11.10 9.54 -3.00
N PHE A 104 -11.78 8.52 -2.47
CA PHE A 104 -11.26 7.69 -1.36
C PHE A 104 -10.05 6.83 -1.79
N PHE A 105 -9.05 6.75 -0.92
CA PHE A 105 -7.98 5.75 -1.06
C PHE A 105 -8.51 4.32 -0.84
N GLY A 106 -8.44 3.49 -1.89
CA GLY A 106 -8.65 2.05 -1.80
C GLY A 106 -7.61 1.35 -0.92
N ARG A 107 -7.85 0.09 -0.53
CA ARG A 107 -6.96 -0.67 0.36
C ARG A 107 -6.56 -2.03 -0.20
N ASN A 108 -5.30 -2.40 0.02
CA ASN A 108 -4.78 -3.71 -0.40
C ASN A 108 -4.83 -4.77 0.71
N THR A 109 -5.02 -4.35 1.95
CA THR A 109 -5.17 -5.18 3.16
C THR A 109 -6.39 -4.73 3.94
N LEU A 110 -6.86 -5.55 4.89
CA LEU A 110 -7.85 -5.09 5.85
C LEU A 110 -7.21 -4.02 6.76
N PRO A 111 -7.93 -2.93 7.11
CA PRO A 111 -7.45 -2.01 8.12
C PRO A 111 -7.35 -2.75 9.46
N GLN A 112 -6.24 -2.55 10.15
CA GLN A 112 -6.08 -2.93 11.55
C GLN A 112 -6.19 -1.66 12.37
N ASP A 113 -7.05 -1.66 13.39
CA ASP A 113 -7.12 -0.54 14.33
C ASP A 113 -5.81 -0.47 15.14
N GLN A 114 -5.24 0.72 15.21
CA GLN A 114 -3.97 1.04 15.88
C GLN A 114 -4.08 2.35 16.69
N ASN A 115 -5.29 2.81 17.01
CA ASN A 115 -5.53 4.06 17.75
C ASN A 115 -4.86 4.06 19.15
N ASP A 116 -4.96 2.95 19.90
CA ASP A 116 -4.31 2.82 21.22
C ASP A 116 -2.76 2.75 21.17
N PRO A 117 -2.12 2.00 20.24
CA PRO A 117 -0.65 1.92 20.17
C PRO A 117 0.07 3.00 19.35
N LEU A 118 -0.56 4.11 18.91
CA LEU A 118 0.09 5.12 18.04
C LEU A 118 1.46 5.64 18.53
N LEU A 119 1.65 5.71 19.86
CA LEU A 119 2.90 6.15 20.49
C LEU A 119 3.72 5.00 21.10
N CYS A 120 3.42 3.75 20.75
CA CYS A 120 4.00 2.55 21.35
C CYS A 120 4.60 1.60 20.29
N PRO A 121 5.92 1.63 20.03
CA PRO A 121 6.94 2.51 20.62
C PRO A 121 6.90 3.93 20.03
N HIS A 122 7.30 4.92 20.83
CA HIS A 122 7.21 6.33 20.45
C HIS A 122 7.93 6.62 19.11
N PRO A 123 7.27 7.22 18.09
CA PRO A 123 7.82 7.36 16.74
C PRO A 123 9.20 8.01 16.67
N ALA A 124 9.46 9.03 17.48
CA ALA A 124 10.79 9.66 17.58
C ALA A 124 11.92 8.70 18.03
N ILE A 125 11.61 7.67 18.85
CA ILE A 125 12.56 6.63 19.24
C ILE A 125 12.85 5.71 18.05
N VAL A 126 11.81 5.34 17.28
CA VAL A 126 11.96 4.53 16.06
C VAL A 126 12.79 5.27 15.02
N ALA A 127 12.44 6.53 14.73
CA ALA A 127 13.18 7.38 13.81
C ALA A 127 14.66 7.52 14.24
N ARG A 128 14.92 7.87 15.51
CA ARG A 128 16.28 8.04 16.02
C ARG A 128 17.07 6.72 16.09
N LYS A 129 16.46 5.56 16.37
CA LYS A 129 17.19 4.29 16.49
C LYS A 129 17.43 3.61 15.14
N PHE A 130 16.49 3.71 14.19
CA PHE A 130 16.48 2.90 12.97
C PHE A 130 16.52 3.67 11.65
N LEU A 131 16.02 4.91 11.59
CA LEU A 131 15.94 5.70 10.34
C LEU A 131 17.02 6.77 10.22
N ASP A 132 17.55 7.23 11.36
CA ASP A 132 18.64 8.20 11.46
C ASP A 132 19.88 7.75 10.68
N ARG A 133 20.33 8.59 9.72
CA ARG A 133 21.40 8.24 8.78
C ARG A 133 22.77 8.31 9.47
N ARG A 134 23.17 7.19 10.06
CA ARG A 134 24.46 7.05 10.77
C ARG A 134 25.53 6.36 9.93
N GLY A 135 26.76 6.83 10.05
CA GLY A 135 27.93 6.27 9.37
C GLY A 135 27.96 6.57 7.87
N THR A 136 28.67 5.75 7.11
CA THR A 136 28.87 5.94 5.67
C THR A 136 27.57 5.72 4.89
N TYR A 137 27.22 6.67 4.03
CA TYR A 137 26.10 6.54 3.09
C TYR A 137 26.30 5.32 2.18
N LYS A 138 25.31 4.42 2.16
CA LYS A 138 25.25 3.32 1.18
C LYS A 138 24.71 3.86 -0.13
N ASP A 139 25.60 4.18 -1.05
CA ASP A 139 25.26 4.55 -2.41
C ASP A 139 24.77 3.33 -3.22
N THR A 140 23.94 3.60 -4.24
CA THR A 140 23.49 2.63 -5.24
C THR A 140 24.49 2.47 -6.40
N GLY A 141 25.58 3.23 -6.38
CA GLY A 141 26.65 3.19 -7.37
C GLY A 141 26.18 3.71 -8.72
N LYS A 142 26.29 2.87 -9.75
CA LYS A 142 25.88 3.22 -11.12
C LYS A 142 24.43 2.84 -11.45
N GLN A 143 23.70 2.20 -10.53
CA GLN A 143 22.37 1.66 -10.82
C GLN A 143 21.26 2.72 -10.77
N PHE A 144 21.35 3.70 -9.86
CA PHE A 144 20.29 4.68 -9.64
C PHE A 144 20.92 6.06 -9.36
N ASN A 145 20.56 7.06 -10.15
CA ASN A 145 21.12 8.41 -10.04
C ASN A 145 20.14 9.38 -9.38
N LEU A 146 20.60 10.61 -9.09
CA LEU A 146 19.77 11.63 -8.46
C LEU A 146 18.54 12.01 -9.32
N ILE A 147 18.65 11.96 -10.66
CA ILE A 147 17.53 12.24 -11.57
C ILE A 147 16.42 11.19 -11.39
N ALA A 148 16.77 9.92 -11.23
CA ALA A 148 15.80 8.86 -10.96
C ALA A 148 15.15 9.01 -9.57
N ALA A 149 15.87 9.55 -8.58
CA ALA A 149 15.30 9.91 -7.27
C ALA A 149 14.31 11.09 -7.37
N SER A 150 14.66 12.13 -8.13
CA SER A 150 13.73 13.25 -8.41
C SER A 150 12.52 12.81 -9.23
N TRP A 151 12.70 11.88 -10.17
CA TRP A 151 11.60 11.34 -10.99
C TRP A 151 10.56 10.61 -10.15
N ILE A 152 10.96 9.75 -9.21
CA ILE A 152 9.97 9.05 -8.37
C ILE A 152 9.23 10.01 -7.42
N GLN A 153 9.86 11.09 -6.95
CA GLN A 153 9.15 12.15 -6.23
C GLN A 153 8.16 12.90 -7.13
N PHE A 154 8.55 13.24 -8.36
CA PHE A 154 7.66 13.85 -9.35
C PHE A 154 6.44 12.97 -9.67
N MET A 155 6.63 11.65 -9.76
CA MET A 155 5.51 10.70 -9.89
C MET A 155 4.60 10.70 -8.66
N VAL A 156 5.14 10.81 -7.43
CA VAL A 156 4.29 10.90 -6.22
C VAL A 156 3.41 12.16 -6.24
N HIS A 157 3.94 13.29 -6.69
CA HIS A 157 3.16 14.54 -6.86
C HIS A 157 2.04 14.43 -7.91
N ASP A 158 2.14 13.50 -8.86
CA ASP A 158 1.11 13.18 -9.87
C ASP A 158 0.05 12.20 -9.32
N TRP A 159 0.39 11.39 -8.32
CA TRP A 159 -0.42 10.23 -7.91
C TRP A 159 -1.19 10.39 -6.60
N ILE A 160 -0.55 10.86 -5.52
CA ILE A 160 -1.09 10.70 -4.16
C ILE A 160 -0.70 11.84 -3.21
N ASP A 161 -1.69 12.38 -2.50
CA ASP A 161 -1.50 13.22 -1.30
C ASP A 161 -2.69 13.08 -0.34
N HIS A 162 -2.51 13.40 0.95
CA HIS A 162 -3.58 13.40 1.97
C HIS A 162 -3.84 14.83 2.45
N LEU A 163 -5.10 15.29 2.57
CA LEU A 163 -5.44 16.51 3.32
C LEU A 163 -4.99 16.22 4.74
N GLU A 164 -4.87 17.33 5.43
CA GLU A 164 -4.67 17.36 6.84
C GLU A 164 -5.94 17.98 7.42
N ASP A 165 -6.38 17.52 8.58
CA ASP A 165 -7.44 18.25 9.28
C ASP A 165 -6.90 19.65 9.63
N THR A 166 -7.76 20.65 9.51
CA THR A 166 -7.51 22.04 9.94
C THR A 166 -7.11 22.17 11.41
N GLN A 167 -7.27 21.12 12.22
CA GLN A 167 -6.77 21.01 13.60
C GLN A 167 -5.24 20.77 13.68
N GLN A 168 -4.45 21.55 12.94
CA GLN A 168 -2.99 21.61 13.09
C GLN A 168 -2.59 22.42 14.34
N GLY A 169 -3.02 21.93 15.50
CA GLY A 169 -2.74 22.51 16.80
C GLY A 169 -3.74 22.04 17.85
N ILE A 170 -3.22 21.33 18.87
CA ILE A 170 -3.91 20.72 20.03
C ILE A 170 -4.48 19.33 19.73
N ASP A 171 -4.04 18.35 20.53
CA ASP A 171 -4.49 16.95 20.50
C ASP A 171 -6.01 16.82 20.71
N ILE A 172 -6.74 16.34 19.70
CA ILE A 172 -7.93 15.48 19.79
C ILE A 172 -8.01 14.66 18.50
N VAL A 173 -8.31 13.37 18.60
CA VAL A 173 -8.62 12.51 17.44
C VAL A 173 -10.13 12.52 17.19
N PRO A 174 -10.60 12.83 15.97
CA PRO A 174 -11.90 12.40 15.48
C PRO A 174 -11.79 11.21 14.52
N ASN A 175 -12.83 10.37 14.52
CA ASN A 175 -12.92 9.19 13.65
C ASN A 175 -12.98 9.56 12.15
N SER A 176 -12.59 8.60 11.30
CA SER A 176 -12.70 8.62 9.82
C SER A 176 -11.91 9.72 9.09
N ILE A 177 -10.58 9.59 9.11
CA ILE A 177 -9.65 10.34 8.24
C ILE A 177 -9.94 10.02 6.76
N SER A 178 -10.69 10.91 6.12
CA SER A 178 -11.00 10.93 4.68
C SER A 178 -10.63 12.32 4.14
N VAL A 179 -9.41 12.48 3.63
CA VAL A 179 -8.82 13.81 3.44
C VAL A 179 -7.73 13.77 2.31
N VAL A 180 -7.78 14.65 1.27
CA VAL A 180 -6.80 14.92 0.15
C VAL A 180 -6.55 16.45 -0.15
N VAL A 181 -5.36 17.09 0.09
CA VAL A 181 -4.86 18.46 -0.34
C VAL A 181 -3.35 18.65 -0.04
N PHE A 182 -2.66 19.50 -0.81
CA PHE A 182 -1.31 20.07 -0.58
C PHE A 182 -1.27 21.45 0.14
N ALA A 183 -0.30 21.69 1.03
CA ALA A 183 0.36 23.00 1.16
C ALA A 183 1.75 22.94 1.84
N THR A 184 2.74 23.61 1.23
CA THR A 184 4.09 23.80 1.78
C THR A 184 4.11 24.82 2.92
N GLU A 185 4.63 24.47 4.10
CA GLU A 185 5.81 25.14 4.68
C GLU A 185 6.44 24.43 5.90
N MET A 186 7.65 24.85 6.26
CA MET A 186 8.57 24.14 7.15
C MET A 186 8.87 24.94 8.42
N THR A 187 8.33 24.54 9.58
CA THR A 187 8.80 25.06 10.89
C THR A 187 9.05 23.97 11.92
N ARG A 188 10.24 24.01 12.55
CA ARG A 188 10.68 23.07 13.59
C ARG A 188 10.09 23.44 14.95
N GLY A 189 9.47 22.47 15.63
CA GLY A 189 9.14 22.53 17.06
C GLY A 189 9.76 21.33 17.78
N ALA A 190 10.62 21.57 18.77
CA ALA A 190 11.26 20.50 19.54
C ALA A 190 10.46 20.21 20.81
N TRP A 191 10.04 18.96 21.03
CA TRP A 191 9.50 18.51 22.30
C TRP A 191 10.16 17.24 22.79
N ASN A 192 10.51 17.29 24.07
CA ASN A 192 11.20 16.27 24.84
C ASN A 192 10.17 15.68 25.79
N HIS A 193 9.95 14.37 25.81
CA HIS A 193 9.70 13.62 27.05
C HIS A 193 9.71 12.10 26.82
N SER A 194 10.03 11.40 27.89
CA SER A 194 10.34 9.97 27.91
C SER A 194 9.35 9.19 28.77
N ARG A 195 8.76 8.11 28.22
CA ARG A 195 8.40 6.83 28.89
C ARG A 195 7.59 5.89 27.97
N CYS A 196 8.28 4.99 27.25
CA CYS A 196 7.67 3.83 26.57
C CYS A 196 8.60 2.58 26.59
N PHE A 197 9.65 2.56 27.41
CA PHE A 197 10.61 1.44 27.49
C PHE A 197 10.70 0.92 28.94
N GLU A 198 9.57 0.44 29.44
CA GLU A 198 9.48 -0.45 30.59
C GLU A 198 8.61 -1.66 30.21
N THR A 199 9.23 -2.62 29.52
CA THR A 199 9.16 -4.06 29.84
C THR A 199 10.13 -4.80 28.93
N SER A 200 10.86 -5.74 29.54
CA SER A 200 11.86 -6.64 28.96
C SER A 200 11.25 -7.95 28.49
#